data_AF-V8N501-F1
#
_entry.id   AF-V8N501-F1
#
_cell.length_a   1.000
_cell.length_b   1.000
_cell.length_c   1.000
_cell.angle_alpha   90.00
_cell.angle_beta   90.00
_cell.angle_gamma   90.00
#
_symmetry.space_group_name_H-M   'P 1'
#
loop_
_entity.id
_entity.type
_entity.pdbx_description
1 polymer ?
#
loop_
_entity_poly.entity_id
_entity_poly.type
_entity_poly.pdbx_seq_one_letter_code
_entity_poly.pdbx_strand_id
1 'polypeptide(L)' 'MDLLTAGSETTAGTLRWALLYLVAFPEIQGTTVFINLHSVHRDESQWKFPHEFNPSNFLNAKGEFMKPEAFWAFSA' A
#
# COMPACT_ATOMS: atom_id res chain seq x y z
N MET A 1 18.02 32.16 21.23
CA MET A 1 16.57 31.86 21.42
C MET A 1 15.87 31.58 20.09
N ASP A 2 16.59 31.54 18.97
CA ASP A 2 16.00 31.69 17.64
C ASP A 2 15.55 30.37 17.01
N LEU A 3 16.22 29.25 17.33
CA LEU A 3 15.91 27.94 16.74
C LEU A 3 14.56 27.38 17.19
N LEU A 4 14.23 27.50 18.48
CA LEU A 4 12.98 26.99 19.05
C LEU A 4 11.78 27.81 18.56
N THR A 5 11.97 29.13 18.41
CA THR A 5 10.95 30.03 17.86
C THR A 5 10.71 29.75 16.38
N ALA A 6 11.78 29.64 15.57
CA ALA A 6 11.68 29.29 14.16
C ALA A 6 11.04 27.91 13.92
N GLY A 7 11.38 26.91 14.74
CA GLY A 7 10.79 25.56 14.65
C GLY A 7 9.32 25.51 15.04
N SER A 8 8.92 26.33 16.02
CA SER A 8 7.52 26.40 16.49
C SER A 8 6.61 27.04 15.46
N GLU A 9 7.01 28.16 14.84
CA GLU A 9 6.21 28.86 13.84
C GLU A 9 6.03 28.02 12.56
N THR A 10 7.10 27.36 12.10
CA THR A 10 7.07 26.54 10.88
C THR A 10 6.28 25.24 11.07
N THR A 11 6.44 24.56 12.21
CA THR A 11 5.70 23.32 12.51
C THR A 11 4.22 23.61 12.77
N ALA A 12 3.91 24.64 13.58
CA ALA A 12 2.53 25.04 13.84
C ALA A 12 1.83 25.54 12.57
N GLY A 13 2.54 26.29 11.71
CA GLY A 13 2.02 26.72 10.41
C GLY A 13 1.71 25.54 9.49
N THR A 14 2.63 24.57 9.40
CA THR A 14 2.45 23.37 8.57
C THR A 14 1.26 22.52 9.06
N LEU A 15 1.17 22.26 10.37
CA LEU A 15 0.06 21.52 10.95
C LEU A 15 -1.28 22.25 10.77
N ARG A 16 -1.29 23.58 10.94
CA ARG A 16 -2.49 24.39 10.71
C ARG A 16 -2.98 24.26 9.26
N TRP A 17 -2.08 24.36 8.28
CA TRP A 17 -2.44 24.18 6.87
C TRP A 17 -2.87 22.75 6.57
N ALA A 18 -2.19 21.74 7.11
CA ALA A 18 -2.59 20.34 6.94
C ALA A 18 -4.01 20.09 7.49
N LEU A 19 -4.33 20.61 8.67
CA LEU A 19 -5.67 20.53 9.24
C LEU A 19 -6.70 21.31 8.43
N LEU A 20 -6.35 22.51 7.93
CA LEU A 20 -7.23 23.28 7.05
C LEU A 20 -7.51 22.53 5.73
N TYR A 21 -6.49 21.89 5.15
CA TYR A 21 -6.66 21.04 3.97
C TYR A 21 -7.58 19.87 4.27
N LEU A 22 -7.39 19.18 5.40
CA LEU A 22 -8.26 18.07 5.79
C LEU A 22 -9.71 18.54 5.99
N VAL A 23 -9.94 19.71 6.59
CA VAL A 23 -11.29 20.28 6.77
C VAL A 23 -11.90 20.76 5.44
N ALA A 24 -11.10 21.34 4.56
CA ALA A 24 -11.56 21.87 3.26
C ALA A 24 -11.87 20.77 2.24
N PHE A 25 -11.22 19.61 2.35
CA PHE A 25 -11.35 18.47 1.42
C PHE A 25 -11.76 17.18 2.17
N PRO A 26 -12.97 17.13 2.75
CA PRO A 26 -13.44 15.98 3.51
C PRO A 26 -13.53 14.68 2.69
N GLU A 27 -13.64 14.78 1.36
CA GLU A 27 -13.61 13.65 0.43
C GLU A 27 -12.29 12.85 0.52
N ILE A 28 -11.19 13.50 0.89
CA ILE A 28 -9.89 12.84 1.08
C ILE A 28 -9.95 11.89 2.29
N GLN A 29 -10.78 12.19 3.30
CA GLN A 29 -10.92 11.39 4.51
C GLN A 29 -11.96 10.27 4.37
N GLY A 30 -13.00 10.50 3.55
CA GLY A 30 -14.14 9.59 3.39
C GLY A 30 -14.02 8.61 2.22
N THR A 31 -12.91 8.60 1.49
CA THR A 31 -12.76 7.75 0.31
C THR A 31 -12.63 6.28 0.70
N THR A 32 -13.56 5.46 0.23
CA THR A 32 -13.44 3.99 0.34
C THR A 32 -12.40 3.49 -0.65
N VAL A 33 -11.33 2.87 -0.16
CA VAL A 33 -10.30 2.26 -0.99
C VAL A 33 -10.60 0.77 -1.15
N PHE A 34 -10.77 0.32 -2.38
CA PHE A 34 -10.95 -1.10 -2.69
C PHE A 34 -9.62 -1.72 -3.11
N ILE A 35 -9.19 -2.73 -2.36
CA ILE A 35 -8.05 -3.55 -2.74
C ILE A 35 -8.54 -4.61 -3.73
N ASN A 36 -8.10 -4.52 -4.99
CA ASN A 36 -8.43 -5.50 -6.00
C ASN A 36 -7.54 -6.74 -5.87
N LEU A 37 -7.88 -7.64 -4.93
CA LEU A 37 -7.16 -8.90 -4.72
C LEU A 37 -7.18 -9.79 -5.96
N HIS A 38 -8.20 -9.70 -6.81
CA HIS A 38 -8.24 -10.45 -8.07
C HIS A 38 -7.08 -10.06 -8.98
N SER A 39 -6.76 -8.76 -9.07
CA SER A 39 -5.60 -8.28 -9.84
C SER A 39 -4.27 -8.77 -9.27
N VAL A 40 -4.11 -8.75 -7.94
CA VAL A 40 -2.88 -9.21 -7.27
C VAL A 40 -2.62 -10.70 -7.56
N HIS A 41 -3.67 -11.53 -7.57
CA HIS A 41 -3.54 -12.97 -7.85
C HIS A 41 -3.49 -13.31 -9.36
N ARG A 42 -3.53 -12.31 -10.25
CA ARG A 42 -3.48 -12.48 -11.71
C ARG A 42 -2.40 -11.64 -12.39
N ASP A 43 -1.54 -10.98 -11.62
CA ASP A 43 -0.44 -10.17 -12.13
C ASP A 43 0.62 -11.06 -12.82
N GLU A 44 0.79 -10.88 -14.13
CA GLU A 44 1.75 -11.61 -14.96
C GLU A 44 3.21 -11.35 -14.57
N SER A 45 3.50 -10.23 -13.89
CA SER A 45 4.86 -9.94 -13.39
C SER A 45 5.22 -10.72 -12.12
N GLN A 46 4.21 -11.23 -11.39
CA GLN A 46 4.39 -11.88 -10.10
C GLN A 46 4.19 -13.40 -10.17
N TRP A 47 3.33 -13.87 -11.07
CA TRP A 47 2.93 -15.28 -11.17
C TRP A 47 3.44 -15.90 -12.47
N LYS A 48 3.98 -17.13 -12.40
CA LYS A 48 4.44 -17.87 -13.59
C LYS A 48 3.27 -18.26 -14.50
N PHE A 49 2.16 -18.65 -13.87
CA PHE A 49 0.93 -19.07 -14.53
C PHE A 49 -0.27 -18.37 -13.86
N PRO A 50 -0.52 -17.08 -14.15
CA PRO A 50 -1.53 -16.26 -13.45
C PRO A 50 -2.98 -16.66 -13.75
N HIS A 51 -3.21 -17.40 -14.83
CA HIS A 51 -4.57 -17.74 -15.29
C HIS A 51 -4.86 -19.25 -15.28
N GLU A 52 -3.94 -20.04 -14.73
CA GLU A 52 -4.05 -21.49 -14.66
C GLU A 52 -3.93 -21.95 -13.22
N PHE A 53 -4.65 -23.02 -12.88
CA PHE A 53 -4.42 -23.73 -11.64
C PHE A 53 -3.12 -24.55 -11.76
N ASN A 54 -2.00 -23.91 -11.45
CA ASN A 54 -0.67 -24.51 -11.57
C ASN A 54 0.11 -24.44 -10.24
N PRO A 55 0.35 -25.58 -9.57
CA PRO A 55 1.11 -25.62 -8.32
C PRO A 55 2.54 -25.09 -8.43
N SER A 56 3.15 -25.07 -9.63
CA SER A 56 4.49 -24.52 -9.86
C SER A 56 4.62 -23.03 -9.53
N ASN A 57 3.50 -22.32 -9.37
CA ASN A 57 3.47 -20.97 -8.81
C ASN A 57 4.00 -20.90 -7.36
N PHE A 58 3.97 -22.00 -6.61
CA PHE A 58 4.45 -22.09 -5.23
C PHE A 58 5.73 -22.91 -5.09
N LEU A 59 6.40 -23.23 -6.20
CA LEU A 59 7.59 -24.07 -6.21
C LEU A 59 8.78 -23.30 -6.82
N ASN A 60 9.97 -23.44 -6.23
CA ASN A 60 11.21 -22.95 -6.84
C ASN A 60 11.75 -23.96 -7.89
N ALA A 61 12.90 -23.65 -8.51
CA ALA A 61 13.52 -24.51 -9.53
C ALA A 61 13.95 -25.89 -9.01
N LYS A 62 14.11 -26.06 -7.69
CA LYS A 62 14.43 -27.34 -7.04
C LYS A 62 13.17 -28.14 -6.65
N GLY A 63 11.97 -27.57 -6.88
CA GLY A 63 10.70 -28.18 -6.47
C GLY A 63 10.34 -27.96 -5.00
N GLU A 64 11.02 -27.07 -4.29
CA GLU A 64 10.73 -26.76 -2.90
C GLU A 64 9.63 -25.71 -2.81
N PHE A 65 8.82 -25.77 -1.75
CA PHE A 65 7.80 -24.76 -1.49
C PHE A 65 8.43 -23.38 -1.27
N MET A 66 7.92 -22.39 -1.99
CA MET A 66 8.25 -21.00 -1.86
C MET A 66 6.97 -20.19 -1.94
N LYS A 67 6.63 -19.49 -0.85
CA LYS A 67 5.47 -18.58 -0.83
C LYS A 67 5.83 -17.29 -1.59
N PRO A 68 5.10 -16.92 -2.67
CA PRO A 68 5.27 -15.64 -3.32
C PRO A 68 4.84 -14.48 -2.41
N GLU A 69 5.51 -13.32 -2.51
CA GLU A 69 5.09 -12.10 -1.78
C GLU A 69 3.70 -11.63 -2.21
N ALA A 70 3.35 -11.84 -3.49
CA ALA A 70 2.03 -11.55 -4.05
C ALA A 70 0.91 -12.50 -3.56
N PHE A 71 1.21 -13.50 -2.73
CA PHE A 71 0.19 -14.37 -2.16
C PHE A 71 -0.55 -13.68 -1.00
N TRP A 72 -1.60 -12.93 -1.34
CA TRP A 72 -2.44 -12.13 -0.43
C TRP A 72 -3.86 -12.71 -0.27
N ALA A 73 -3.96 -14.04 -0.16
CA ALA A 73 -5.25 -14.73 -0.08
C ALA A 73 -6.11 -14.34 1.15
N PHE A 74 -5.48 -13.78 2.19
CA PHE A 74 -6.11 -13.39 3.44
C PHE A 74 -6.01 -11.89 3.72
N SER A 75 -5.81 -11.06 2.68
CA SER A 75 -5.36 -9.66 2.85
C SER A 75 -3.95 -9.59 3.48
N ALA A 76 -3.55 -8.39 3.91
CA ALA A 76 -2.35 -8.10 4.71
C ALA A 76 -2.59 -8.35 6.21
#